data_AF-A0A089HYT2-F1
#
_entry.id   AF-A0A089HYT2-F1
#
_cell.length_a   1.000
_cell.length_b   1.000
_cell.length_c   1.000
_cell.angle_alpha   90.00
_cell.angle_beta   90.00
_cell.angle_gamma   90.00
#
_symmetry.space_group_name_H-M   'P 1'
#
loop_
_entity.id
_entity.type
_entity.pdbx_description
1 polymer ?
#
loop_
_entity_poly.entity_id
_entity_poly.type
_entity_poly.pdbx_seq_one_letter_code
_entity_poly.pdbx_strand_id
1 'polypeptide(L)'
;MTEKKLPGFGLGMSQLAAGFFEQESGGDGLFRRGVGGVAAILTPKDRKTEFIVYEDKTLCYVKSSMGSPALYPFHDAAFEGPAEAVLMDLDGTSVHSEGFWMWIIEQTVARLLGNPRFALRPEDEPHVSGHSVSEHLQYCIAKYCPQRSVEEARQLYFDITHYEMNEIMQGRGKPGAFVPAPGLGEFLQTLKSKGVKIGLVTSGLYEKAWPEILSAFRALDLGDPFGMYDAVITAGQTFHPGQAGTLGELSPKPHPWLYAETARIGLGLSTEKRRRVVGIEDSAAGVISIRLAGFAALGVTGGNIRSSGVLPLLQQEFGSLTEMLPLLLGEAGPAAAFEA
;
A
#
# COMPACT_ATOMS: atom_id res chain seq x y z
N MET A 1 34.06 5.00 -16.34
CA MET A 1 33.04 4.43 -17.25
C MET A 1 31.71 4.54 -16.53
N THR A 2 30.69 5.12 -17.14
CA THR A 2 29.33 5.12 -16.58
C THR A 2 28.77 3.70 -16.59
N GLU A 3 28.27 3.24 -15.44
CA GLU A 3 27.66 1.92 -15.30
C GLU A 3 26.47 1.75 -16.25
N LYS A 4 26.31 0.55 -16.84
CA LYS A 4 25.17 0.24 -17.72
C LYS A 4 23.89 0.19 -16.88
N LYS A 5 22.89 1.00 -17.25
CA LYS A 5 21.57 0.97 -16.63
C LYS A 5 20.84 -0.32 -16.98
N LEU A 6 20.14 -0.88 -16.00
CA LEU A 6 19.29 -2.06 -16.20
C LEU A 6 17.94 -1.66 -16.81
N PRO A 7 17.45 -2.42 -17.81
CA PRO A 7 16.12 -2.19 -18.39
C PRO A 7 15.03 -2.16 -17.32
N GLY A 8 14.11 -1.21 -17.41
CA GLY A 8 12.99 -1.06 -16.48
C GLY A 8 13.31 -0.33 -15.17
N PHE A 9 14.54 -0.43 -14.66
CA PHE A 9 14.94 0.28 -13.44
C PHE A 9 15.35 1.73 -13.71
N GLY A 10 16.04 1.98 -14.83
CA GLY A 10 16.66 3.29 -15.08
C GLY A 10 17.91 3.57 -14.23
N LEU A 11 18.39 2.55 -13.50
CA LEU A 11 19.52 2.56 -12.57
C LEU A 11 20.53 1.45 -12.90
N GLY A 12 21.78 1.62 -12.47
CA GLY A 12 22.82 0.58 -12.52
C GLY A 12 22.75 -0.39 -11.33
N MET A 13 23.55 -1.47 -11.37
CA MET A 13 23.61 -2.46 -10.29
C MET A 13 24.12 -1.86 -8.97
N SER A 14 25.11 -0.96 -9.03
CA SER A 14 25.67 -0.32 -7.83
C SER A 14 24.61 0.49 -7.05
N GLN A 15 23.70 1.14 -7.77
CA GLN A 15 22.60 1.92 -7.18
C GLN A 15 21.51 1.02 -6.57
N LEU A 16 21.37 -0.21 -7.06
CA LEU A 16 20.41 -1.19 -6.51
C LEU A 16 20.98 -1.95 -5.31
N ALA A 17 22.30 -2.06 -5.17
CA ALA A 17 22.97 -2.89 -4.16
C ALA A 17 22.62 -2.52 -2.70
N ALA A 18 22.13 -1.30 -2.43
CA ALA A 18 21.67 -0.90 -1.11
C ALA A 18 20.39 -1.62 -0.64
N GLY A 19 19.58 -2.11 -1.59
CA GLY A 19 18.24 -2.66 -1.36
C GLY A 19 17.99 -4.04 -1.97
N PHE A 20 18.81 -4.45 -2.95
CA PHE A 20 18.62 -5.66 -3.74
C PHE A 20 19.78 -6.62 -3.61
N PHE A 21 19.47 -7.91 -3.72
CA PHE A 21 20.43 -9.01 -3.74
C PHE A 21 20.35 -9.78 -5.06
N GLU A 22 21.51 -10.18 -5.57
CA GLU A 22 21.58 -11.11 -6.70
C GLU A 22 21.25 -12.54 -6.26
N GLN A 23 20.63 -13.30 -7.17
CA GLN A 23 20.33 -14.71 -7.01
C GLN A 23 20.78 -15.51 -8.23
N GLU A 24 21.11 -16.78 -8.02
CA GLU A 24 21.45 -17.70 -9.10
C GLU A 24 20.19 -18.26 -9.81
N SER A 25 19.08 -18.37 -9.09
CA SER A 25 17.81 -18.93 -9.57
C SER A 25 16.64 -18.12 -9.04
N GLY A 26 15.57 -18.00 -9.84
CA GLY A 26 14.34 -17.28 -9.49
C GLY A 26 13.12 -17.76 -10.28
N GLY A 27 11.97 -17.13 -10.05
CA GLY A 27 10.67 -17.53 -10.59
C GLY A 27 10.28 -18.94 -10.13
N ASP A 28 10.52 -19.28 -8.87
CA ASP A 28 10.34 -20.64 -8.34
C ASP A 28 11.05 -21.72 -9.17
N GLY A 29 12.25 -21.41 -9.66
CA GLY A 29 13.11 -22.31 -10.42
C GLY A 29 12.94 -22.23 -11.93
N LEU A 30 12.02 -21.40 -12.43
CA LEU A 30 11.81 -21.18 -13.87
C LEU A 30 12.99 -20.48 -14.55
N PHE A 31 13.77 -19.68 -13.81
CA PHE A 31 14.86 -18.88 -14.35
C PHE A 31 16.16 -19.17 -13.62
N ARG A 32 17.27 -19.18 -14.38
CA ARG A 32 18.64 -19.30 -13.87
C ARG A 32 19.53 -18.29 -14.56
N ARG A 33 20.40 -17.63 -13.79
CA ARG A 33 21.39 -16.68 -14.32
C ARG A 33 22.28 -17.35 -15.38
N GLY A 34 22.55 -16.64 -16.47
CA GLY A 34 23.36 -17.12 -17.59
C GLY A 34 22.65 -18.10 -18.53
N VAL A 35 21.40 -18.49 -18.24
CA VAL A 35 20.61 -19.41 -19.07
C VAL A 35 19.50 -18.64 -19.78
N GLY A 36 19.26 -18.94 -21.06
CA GLY A 36 18.14 -18.37 -21.81
C GLY A 36 18.17 -16.84 -21.97
N GLY A 37 19.34 -16.21 -21.84
CA GLY A 37 19.51 -14.76 -21.93
C GLY A 37 19.30 -13.99 -20.62
N VAL A 38 19.08 -14.68 -19.50
CA VAL A 38 18.98 -14.05 -18.17
C VAL A 38 20.36 -13.56 -17.73
N ALA A 39 20.54 -12.25 -17.65
CA ALA A 39 21.79 -11.60 -17.24
C ALA A 39 21.95 -11.56 -15.71
N ALA A 40 20.85 -11.27 -15.00
CA ALA A 40 20.81 -11.23 -13.54
C ALA A 40 19.40 -11.57 -13.03
N ILE A 41 19.33 -12.02 -11.78
CA ILE A 41 18.08 -12.19 -11.03
C ILE A 41 18.26 -11.40 -9.74
N LEU A 42 17.40 -10.42 -9.50
CA LEU A 42 17.49 -9.52 -8.34
C LEU A 42 16.27 -9.70 -7.44
N THR A 43 16.44 -9.61 -6.13
CA THR A 43 15.33 -9.61 -5.18
C THR A 43 15.53 -8.51 -4.13
N PRO A 44 14.49 -7.77 -3.73
CA PRO A 44 14.61 -6.84 -2.61
C PRO A 44 14.80 -7.59 -1.28
N LYS A 45 15.09 -6.86 -0.19
CA LYS A 45 15.33 -7.45 1.12
C LYS A 45 14.17 -8.29 1.65
N ASP A 46 12.94 -7.91 1.34
CA ASP A 46 11.74 -8.66 1.77
C ASP A 46 11.51 -9.96 0.99
N ARG A 47 12.23 -10.17 -0.13
CA ARG A 47 12.19 -11.35 -1.00
C ARG A 47 10.81 -11.70 -1.58
N LYS A 48 9.86 -10.76 -1.56
CA LYS A 48 8.49 -10.98 -2.06
C LYS A 48 8.38 -10.95 -3.58
N THR A 49 9.35 -10.34 -4.24
CA THR A 49 9.44 -10.26 -5.71
C THR A 49 10.82 -10.61 -6.21
N GLU A 50 10.90 -11.03 -7.48
CA GLU A 50 12.16 -11.30 -8.16
C GLU A 50 12.15 -10.63 -9.53
N PHE A 51 13.23 -9.95 -9.88
CA PHE A 51 13.39 -9.22 -11.13
C PHE A 51 14.38 -9.97 -12.01
N ILE A 52 13.88 -10.52 -13.11
CA ILE A 52 14.61 -11.35 -14.05
C ILE A 52 15.06 -10.41 -15.18
N VAL A 53 16.33 -10.05 -15.15
CA VAL A 53 16.92 -9.03 -16.01
C VAL A 53 17.54 -9.69 -17.24
N TYR A 54 17.09 -9.26 -18.41
CA TYR A 54 17.68 -9.56 -19.71
C TYR A 54 18.46 -8.33 -20.21
N GLU A 55 19.08 -8.44 -21.37
CA GLU A 55 19.77 -7.31 -21.99
C GLU A 55 18.82 -6.16 -22.37
N ASP A 56 17.61 -6.48 -22.84
CA ASP A 56 16.66 -5.56 -23.45
C ASP A 56 15.42 -5.28 -22.58
N LYS A 57 15.15 -6.12 -21.58
CA LYS A 57 13.94 -6.07 -20.75
C LYS A 57 14.17 -6.64 -19.36
N THR A 58 13.25 -6.35 -18.45
CA THR A 58 13.15 -6.99 -17.15
C THR A 58 11.74 -7.54 -16.98
N LEU A 59 11.63 -8.73 -16.39
CA LEU A 59 10.37 -9.29 -15.93
C LEU A 59 10.36 -9.27 -14.40
N CYS A 60 9.21 -8.99 -13.79
CA CYS A 60 9.02 -9.09 -12.35
C CYS A 60 8.14 -10.29 -12.04
N TYR A 61 8.67 -11.23 -11.27
CA TYR A 61 7.95 -12.35 -10.70
C TYR A 61 7.45 -11.96 -9.32
N VAL A 62 6.12 -11.91 -9.19
CA VAL A 62 5.43 -11.71 -7.92
C VAL A 62 5.16 -13.06 -7.30
N LYS A 63 5.76 -13.31 -6.13
CA LYS A 63 5.51 -14.53 -5.37
C LYS A 63 4.15 -14.47 -4.70
N SER A 64 3.58 -15.65 -4.45
CA SER A 64 2.32 -15.78 -3.72
C SER A 64 2.44 -16.88 -2.68
N SER A 65 2.20 -16.55 -1.41
CA SER A 65 2.06 -17.55 -0.35
C SER A 65 0.79 -18.39 -0.50
N MET A 66 -0.16 -17.93 -1.31
CA MET A 66 -1.45 -18.57 -1.58
C MET A 66 -1.48 -19.31 -2.92
N GLY A 67 -0.32 -19.53 -3.56
CA GLY A 67 -0.19 -20.43 -4.71
C GLY A 67 -0.61 -19.85 -6.07
N SER A 68 -0.68 -18.52 -6.21
CA SER A 68 -0.96 -17.85 -7.50
C SER A 68 0.13 -16.81 -7.85
N PRO A 69 1.37 -17.22 -8.10
CA PRO A 69 2.41 -16.30 -8.53
C PRO A 69 2.13 -15.79 -9.95
N ALA A 70 2.71 -14.64 -10.29
CA ALA A 70 2.51 -14.02 -11.60
C ALA A 70 3.75 -13.32 -12.11
N LEU A 71 3.93 -13.32 -13.44
CA LEU A 71 5.07 -12.71 -14.13
C LEU A 71 4.59 -11.52 -14.96
N TYR A 72 5.21 -10.36 -14.75
CA TYR A 72 4.84 -9.10 -15.39
C TYR A 72 6.04 -8.48 -16.12
N PRO A 73 5.83 -7.76 -17.23
CA PRO A 73 6.87 -6.89 -17.75
C PRO A 73 7.16 -5.76 -16.76
N PHE A 74 8.44 -5.45 -16.54
CA PHE A 74 8.87 -4.35 -15.67
C PHE A 74 9.40 -3.20 -16.53
N HIS A 75 8.59 -2.15 -16.65
CA HIS A 75 8.89 -1.01 -17.51
C HIS A 75 9.58 0.13 -16.76
N ASP A 76 10.30 0.96 -17.52
CA ASP A 76 10.78 2.24 -17.02
C ASP A 76 9.58 3.14 -16.72
N ALA A 77 9.61 3.80 -15.56
CA ALA A 77 8.52 4.59 -15.04
C ALA A 77 9.04 5.91 -14.45
N ALA A 78 9.74 6.67 -15.29
CA ALA A 78 10.15 8.04 -14.97
C ALA A 78 8.96 9.00 -14.92
N PHE A 79 9.00 9.95 -13.98
CA PHE A 79 8.05 11.04 -13.89
C PHE A 79 8.56 12.29 -14.64
N GLU A 80 7.66 12.92 -15.38
CA GLU A 80 7.88 14.19 -16.08
C GLU A 80 6.79 15.16 -15.62
N GLY A 81 7.10 16.05 -14.67
CA GLY A 81 6.15 17.01 -14.11
C GLY A 81 5.81 18.16 -15.08
N PRO A 82 4.66 18.85 -14.87
CA PRO A 82 3.70 18.66 -13.79
C PRO A 82 2.81 17.41 -13.96
N ALA A 83 2.23 16.94 -12.86
CA ALA A 83 1.33 15.80 -12.82
C ALA A 83 -0.03 16.13 -13.46
N GLU A 84 -0.53 15.22 -14.29
CA GLU A 84 -1.93 15.21 -14.74
C GLU A 84 -2.82 14.42 -13.76
N ALA A 85 -2.24 13.44 -13.07
CA ALA A 85 -2.93 12.66 -12.05
C ALA A 85 -2.00 12.15 -10.95
N VAL A 86 -2.56 12.02 -9.76
CA VAL A 86 -1.94 11.40 -8.59
C VAL A 86 -2.80 10.21 -8.15
N LEU A 87 -2.17 9.06 -7.94
CA LEU A 87 -2.78 7.85 -7.39
C LEU A 87 -2.28 7.66 -5.96
N MET A 88 -3.15 7.68 -4.98
CA MET A 88 -2.77 7.69 -3.56
C MET A 88 -3.22 6.43 -2.87
N ASP A 89 -2.36 5.85 -2.03
CA ASP A 89 -2.79 4.83 -1.08
C ASP A 89 -3.62 5.42 0.07
N LEU A 90 -4.39 4.55 0.73
CA LEU A 90 -5.20 4.86 1.90
C LEU A 90 -4.44 4.60 3.20
N ASP A 91 -4.30 3.33 3.59
CA ASP A 91 -3.75 2.90 4.87
C ASP A 91 -2.27 3.29 4.97
N GLY A 92 -1.83 3.92 6.06
CA GLY A 92 -0.43 4.33 6.28
C GLY A 92 0.01 5.57 5.50
N THR A 93 -0.63 5.83 4.34
CA THR A 93 -0.33 6.99 3.47
C THR A 93 -1.29 8.17 3.68
N SER A 94 -2.60 7.94 3.53
CA SER A 94 -3.63 8.98 3.69
C SER A 94 -4.28 8.93 5.08
N VAL A 95 -4.37 7.75 5.69
CA VAL A 95 -5.06 7.52 6.96
C VAL A 95 -4.23 6.58 7.84
N HIS A 96 -4.10 6.93 9.12
CA HIS A 96 -3.54 6.08 10.15
C HIS A 96 -4.68 5.37 10.90
N SER A 97 -4.63 4.03 10.92
CA SER A 97 -5.71 3.17 11.40
C SER A 97 -5.30 2.27 12.58
N GLU A 98 -4.02 2.22 12.92
CA GLU A 98 -3.43 1.34 13.93
C GLU A 98 -4.08 1.52 15.30
N GLY A 99 -4.31 2.77 15.70
CA GLY A 99 -4.94 3.08 16.99
C GLY A 99 -6.35 2.52 17.12
N PHE A 100 -7.12 2.50 16.02
CA PHE A 100 -8.45 1.88 16.02
C PHE A 100 -8.38 0.36 16.08
N TRP A 101 -7.46 -0.26 15.34
CA TRP A 101 -7.29 -1.71 15.41
C TRP A 101 -6.84 -2.18 16.79
N MET A 102 -5.92 -1.46 17.43
CA MET A 102 -5.54 -1.70 18.82
C MET A 102 -6.74 -1.60 19.75
N TRP A 103 -7.58 -0.57 19.57
CA TRP A 103 -8.79 -0.40 20.37
C TRP A 103 -9.80 -1.55 20.17
N ILE A 104 -9.99 -2.06 18.94
CA ILE A 104 -10.83 -3.25 18.68
C ILE A 104 -10.31 -4.48 19.43
N ILE A 105 -8.99 -4.67 19.50
CA ILE A 105 -8.36 -5.76 20.24
C ILE A 105 -8.62 -5.59 21.74
N GLU A 106 -8.48 -4.38 22.28
CA GLU A 106 -8.85 -4.07 23.67
C GLU A 106 -10.31 -4.40 23.94
N GLN A 107 -11.24 -4.02 23.06
CA GLN A 107 -12.67 -4.33 23.22
C GLN A 107 -12.94 -5.84 23.17
N THR A 108 -12.22 -6.58 22.34
CA THR A 108 -12.32 -8.04 22.23
C THR A 108 -11.91 -8.70 23.55
N VAL A 109 -10.75 -8.32 24.08
CA VAL A 109 -10.24 -8.85 25.36
C VAL A 109 -11.10 -8.39 26.54
N ALA A 110 -11.59 -7.14 26.52
CA ALA A 110 -12.53 -6.62 27.51
C ALA A 110 -13.78 -7.50 27.62
N ARG A 111 -14.37 -7.90 26.48
CA ARG A 111 -15.54 -8.80 26.46
C ARG A 111 -15.22 -10.20 26.97
N LEU A 112 -14.09 -10.78 26.56
CA LEU A 112 -13.66 -12.12 27.02
C LEU A 112 -13.46 -12.17 28.55
N LEU A 113 -12.95 -11.09 29.12
CA LEU A 113 -12.70 -10.92 30.56
C LEU A 113 -13.93 -10.48 31.35
N GLY A 114 -14.99 -9.98 30.70
CA GLY A 114 -16.06 -9.27 31.39
C GLY A 114 -15.59 -7.98 32.08
N ASN A 115 -14.50 -7.37 31.58
CA ASN A 115 -13.90 -6.16 32.14
C ASN A 115 -13.92 -5.03 31.11
N PRO A 116 -14.91 -4.11 31.16
CA PRO A 116 -15.04 -3.03 30.17
C PRO A 116 -13.95 -1.97 30.25
N ARG A 117 -13.08 -2.01 31.28
CA ARG A 117 -11.96 -1.08 31.45
C ARG A 117 -10.61 -1.69 31.06
N PHE A 118 -10.61 -2.85 30.39
CA PHE A 118 -9.38 -3.44 29.91
C PHE A 118 -8.70 -2.50 28.89
N ALA A 119 -7.38 -2.40 29.02
CA ALA A 119 -6.51 -1.70 28.09
C ALA A 119 -5.21 -2.50 27.96
N LEU A 120 -4.62 -2.50 26.77
CA LEU A 120 -3.32 -3.12 26.55
C LEU A 120 -2.23 -2.33 27.29
N ARG A 121 -1.21 -3.04 27.74
CA ARG A 121 -0.01 -2.46 28.36
C ARG A 121 0.99 -2.11 27.25
N PRO A 122 1.91 -1.15 27.48
CA PRO A 122 2.95 -0.83 26.50
C PRO A 122 3.81 -2.04 26.08
N GLU A 123 4.01 -3.00 27.00
CA GLU A 123 4.70 -4.27 26.73
C GLU A 123 3.95 -5.22 25.78
N ASP A 124 2.66 -4.99 25.51
CA ASP A 124 1.86 -5.79 24.57
C ASP A 124 2.05 -5.33 23.13
N GLU A 125 2.34 -4.04 22.91
CA GLU A 125 2.36 -3.42 21.59
C GLU A 125 3.24 -4.19 20.58
N PRO A 126 4.46 -4.65 20.91
CA PRO A 126 5.29 -5.40 19.96
C PRO A 126 4.72 -6.76 19.53
N HIS A 127 3.73 -7.28 20.26
CA HIS A 127 3.08 -8.56 19.98
C HIS A 127 1.71 -8.41 19.31
N VAL A 128 1.22 -7.17 19.22
CA VAL A 128 -0.12 -6.84 18.73
C VAL A 128 -0.05 -6.06 17.43
N SER A 129 0.86 -5.08 17.36
CA SER A 129 1.04 -4.23 16.19
C SER A 129 1.76 -4.96 15.06
N GLY A 130 1.25 -4.87 13.84
CA GLY A 130 1.85 -5.50 12.64
C GLY A 130 1.67 -7.01 12.52
N HIS A 131 0.91 -7.64 13.44
CA HIS A 131 0.58 -9.06 13.43
C HIS A 131 -0.80 -9.33 12.83
N SER A 132 -1.00 -10.54 12.29
CA SER A 132 -2.33 -10.98 11.85
C SER A 132 -3.31 -11.05 13.02
N VAL A 133 -4.62 -11.00 12.71
CA VAL A 133 -5.69 -11.09 13.72
C VAL A 133 -5.53 -12.31 14.62
N SER A 134 -5.20 -13.47 14.05
CA SER A 134 -5.01 -14.68 14.85
C SER A 134 -3.81 -14.60 15.79
N GLU A 135 -2.70 -14.01 15.34
CA GLU A 135 -1.46 -13.93 16.12
C GLU A 135 -1.62 -13.01 17.34
N HIS A 136 -2.16 -11.81 17.15
CA HIS A 136 -2.35 -10.91 18.29
C HIS A 136 -3.41 -11.44 19.27
N LEU A 137 -4.47 -12.09 18.77
CA LEU A 137 -5.49 -12.66 19.64
C LEU A 137 -4.92 -13.83 20.44
N GLN A 138 -4.09 -14.67 19.81
CA GLN A 138 -3.40 -15.75 20.50
C GLN A 138 -2.49 -15.24 21.62
N TYR A 139 -1.72 -14.17 21.38
CA TYR A 139 -0.93 -13.51 22.42
C TYR A 139 -1.81 -13.00 23.58
N CYS A 140 -2.85 -12.23 23.25
CA CYS A 140 -3.74 -11.65 24.27
C CYS A 140 -4.45 -12.73 25.10
N ILE A 141 -4.89 -13.81 24.48
CA ILE A 141 -5.50 -14.95 25.17
C ILE A 141 -4.50 -15.59 26.13
N ALA A 142 -3.31 -15.94 25.63
CA ALA A 142 -2.28 -16.58 26.45
C ALA A 142 -1.91 -15.75 27.68
N LYS A 143 -1.88 -14.42 27.53
CA LYS A 143 -1.50 -13.49 28.60
C LYS A 143 -2.64 -13.16 29.56
N TYR A 144 -3.83 -12.86 29.04
CA TYR A 144 -4.90 -12.24 29.83
C TYR A 144 -6.05 -13.19 30.16
N CYS A 145 -6.36 -14.15 29.29
CA CYS A 145 -7.50 -15.04 29.46
C CYS A 145 -7.22 -16.46 28.94
N PRO A 146 -6.22 -17.18 29.50
CA PRO A 146 -5.74 -18.46 28.97
C PRO A 146 -6.79 -19.59 28.95
N GLN A 147 -7.91 -19.40 29.64
CA GLN A 147 -9.08 -20.29 29.63
C GLN A 147 -9.98 -20.12 28.40
N ARG A 148 -9.77 -19.11 27.55
CA ARG A 148 -10.56 -18.81 26.35
C ARG A 148 -9.92 -19.38 25.09
N SER A 149 -10.70 -19.51 24.02
CA SER A 149 -10.19 -19.99 22.72
C SER A 149 -9.97 -18.85 21.72
N VAL A 150 -9.09 -19.08 20.74
CA VAL A 150 -8.82 -18.13 19.65
C VAL A 150 -10.04 -17.99 18.75
N GLU A 151 -10.82 -19.06 18.58
CA GLU A 151 -12.05 -19.06 17.78
C GLU A 151 -13.13 -18.16 18.40
N GLU A 152 -13.33 -18.22 19.72
CA GLU A 152 -14.26 -17.34 20.45
C GLU A 152 -13.82 -15.87 20.30
N ALA A 153 -12.52 -15.61 20.50
CA ALA A 153 -11.96 -14.27 20.36
C ALA A 153 -12.11 -13.71 18.95
N ARG A 154 -11.88 -14.53 17.92
CA ARG A 154 -12.03 -14.13 16.51
C ARG A 154 -13.48 -13.76 16.19
N GLN A 155 -14.45 -14.56 16.65
CA GLN A 155 -15.86 -14.24 16.46
C GLN A 155 -16.20 -12.87 17.07
N LEU A 156 -15.79 -12.64 18.33
CA LEU A 156 -16.00 -11.36 19.00
C LEU A 156 -15.31 -10.19 18.28
N TYR A 157 -14.06 -10.39 17.84
CA TYR A 157 -13.30 -9.39 17.11
C TYR A 157 -14.05 -8.93 15.86
N PHE A 158 -14.51 -9.89 15.05
CA PHE A 158 -15.26 -9.57 13.84
C PHE A 158 -16.62 -8.94 14.17
N ASP A 159 -17.37 -9.45 15.15
CA ASP A 159 -18.67 -8.87 15.53
C ASP A 159 -18.52 -7.40 15.97
N ILE A 160 -17.50 -7.09 16.77
CA ILE A 160 -17.19 -5.73 17.20
C ILE A 160 -16.79 -4.88 15.98
N THR A 161 -15.89 -5.39 15.14
CA THR A 161 -15.44 -4.66 13.95
C THR A 161 -16.60 -4.28 13.04
N HIS A 162 -17.48 -5.23 12.70
CA HIS A 162 -18.65 -4.96 11.85
C HIS A 162 -19.59 -3.93 12.47
N TYR A 163 -19.84 -4.04 13.77
CA TYR A 163 -20.67 -3.09 14.49
C TYR A 163 -20.08 -1.67 14.43
N GLU A 164 -18.80 -1.51 14.75
CA GLU A 164 -18.14 -0.21 14.80
C GLU A 164 -17.99 0.42 13.41
N MET A 165 -17.66 -0.38 12.39
CA MET A 165 -17.65 0.06 10.99
C MET A 165 -19.02 0.55 10.55
N ASN A 166 -20.09 -0.15 10.91
CA ASN A 166 -21.46 0.29 10.62
C ASN A 166 -21.81 1.59 11.38
N GLU A 167 -21.43 1.74 12.65
CA GLU A 167 -21.66 3.00 13.37
C GLU A 167 -20.93 4.17 12.70
N ILE A 168 -19.70 3.96 12.22
CA ILE A 168 -18.97 4.94 11.40
C ILE A 168 -19.77 5.26 10.14
N MET A 169 -20.23 4.27 9.38
CA MET A 169 -21.06 4.52 8.18
C MET A 169 -22.28 5.40 8.50
N GLN A 170 -22.95 5.12 9.62
CA GLN A 170 -24.14 5.83 10.09
C GLN A 170 -23.87 7.20 10.74
N GLY A 171 -22.60 7.63 10.82
CA GLY A 171 -22.23 8.92 11.43
C GLY A 171 -22.27 8.93 12.96
N ARG A 172 -22.36 7.76 13.60
CA ARG A 172 -22.37 7.58 15.06
C ARG A 172 -21.10 6.91 15.60
N GLY A 173 -20.17 6.58 14.71
CA GLY A 173 -18.94 5.89 15.06
C GLY A 173 -18.02 6.71 15.96
N LYS A 174 -17.05 6.01 16.56
CA LYS A 174 -16.06 6.59 17.46
C LYS A 174 -15.32 7.78 16.81
N PRO A 175 -15.32 8.97 17.43
CA PRO A 175 -14.51 10.10 16.98
C PRO A 175 -13.02 9.73 16.96
N GLY A 176 -12.31 10.13 15.91
CA GLY A 176 -10.88 9.85 15.77
C GLY A 176 -10.55 8.36 15.59
N ALA A 177 -11.52 7.52 15.17
CA ALA A 177 -11.26 6.15 14.77
C ALA A 177 -10.17 6.08 13.70
N PHE A 178 -10.26 6.94 12.69
CA PHE A 178 -9.29 7.00 11.61
C PHE A 178 -8.69 8.39 11.55
N VAL A 179 -7.39 8.48 11.77
CA VAL A 179 -6.67 9.76 11.86
C VAL A 179 -6.13 10.09 10.46
N PRO A 180 -6.57 11.17 9.82
CA PRO A 180 -6.01 11.59 8.55
C PRO A 180 -4.52 11.90 8.69
N ALA A 181 -3.74 11.59 7.66
CA ALA A 181 -2.34 11.96 7.59
C ALA A 181 -2.17 13.50 7.71
N PRO A 182 -1.14 13.98 8.41
CA PRO A 182 -0.87 15.41 8.52
C PRO A 182 -0.82 16.09 7.14
N GLY A 183 -1.57 17.18 6.98
CA GLY A 183 -1.61 17.93 5.72
C GLY A 183 -2.46 17.32 4.60
N LEU A 184 -3.14 16.17 4.81
CA LEU A 184 -3.98 15.54 3.77
C LEU A 184 -5.00 16.51 3.17
N GLY A 185 -5.72 17.26 4.01
CA GLY A 185 -6.74 18.20 3.55
C GLY A 185 -6.17 19.32 2.66
N GLU A 186 -5.04 19.91 3.07
CA GLU A 186 -4.32 20.92 2.27
C GLU A 186 -3.83 20.33 0.95
N PHE A 187 -3.25 19.13 1.00
CA PHE A 187 -2.74 18.43 -0.16
C PHE A 187 -3.82 18.19 -1.22
N LEU A 188 -4.94 17.59 -0.82
CA LEU A 188 -6.06 17.27 -1.70
C LEU A 188 -6.68 18.55 -2.31
N GLN A 189 -6.93 19.57 -1.48
CA GLN A 189 -7.48 20.84 -1.95
C GLN A 189 -6.53 21.55 -2.92
N THR A 190 -5.22 21.51 -2.66
CA THR A 190 -4.21 22.12 -3.54
C THR A 190 -4.21 21.42 -4.90
N LEU A 191 -4.18 20.09 -4.94
CA LEU A 191 -4.22 19.34 -6.19
C LEU A 191 -5.50 19.63 -7.00
N LYS A 192 -6.67 19.65 -6.34
CA LYS A 192 -7.93 19.99 -7.02
C LYS A 192 -7.93 21.43 -7.54
N SER A 193 -7.41 22.40 -6.78
CA SER A 193 -7.31 23.79 -7.23
C SER A 193 -6.47 23.98 -8.48
N LYS A 194 -5.52 23.05 -8.72
CA LYS A 194 -4.63 23.02 -9.89
C LYS A 194 -5.14 22.12 -11.02
N GLY A 195 -6.30 21.48 -10.85
CA GLY A 195 -6.90 20.60 -11.86
C GLY A 195 -6.19 19.25 -12.01
N VAL A 196 -5.42 18.83 -11.01
CA VAL A 196 -4.79 17.50 -10.97
C VAL A 196 -5.84 16.47 -10.58
N LYS A 197 -6.00 15.40 -11.37
CA LYS A 197 -6.92 14.29 -11.03
C LYS A 197 -6.39 13.48 -9.86
N ILE A 198 -7.26 13.04 -8.97
CA ILE A 198 -6.89 12.28 -7.78
C ILE A 198 -7.61 10.93 -7.77
N GLY A 199 -6.84 9.85 -7.81
CA GLY A 199 -7.33 8.49 -7.62
C GLY A 199 -6.94 7.94 -6.26
N LEU A 200 -7.90 7.45 -5.46
CA LEU A 200 -7.61 6.74 -4.21
C LEU A 200 -7.57 5.22 -4.47
N VAL A 201 -6.54 4.54 -3.96
CA VAL A 201 -6.23 3.14 -4.28
C VAL A 201 -5.87 2.35 -3.02
N THR A 202 -6.75 1.45 -2.56
CA THR A 202 -6.50 0.65 -1.35
C THR A 202 -6.60 -0.85 -1.60
N SER A 203 -5.77 -1.62 -0.89
CA SER A 203 -5.89 -3.08 -0.79
C SER A 203 -6.96 -3.54 0.21
N GLY A 204 -7.58 -2.61 0.95
CA GLY A 204 -8.70 -2.91 1.84
C GLY A 204 -9.97 -3.25 1.06
N LEU A 205 -10.73 -4.23 1.56
CA LEU A 205 -12.09 -4.50 1.08
C LEU A 205 -13.00 -3.30 1.38
N TYR A 206 -14.03 -3.13 0.57
CA TYR A 206 -14.95 -1.98 0.65
C TYR A 206 -15.54 -1.79 2.06
N GLU A 207 -15.94 -2.87 2.72
CA GLU A 207 -16.54 -2.85 4.06
C GLU A 207 -15.61 -2.31 5.15
N LYS A 208 -14.30 -2.36 4.92
CA LYS A 208 -13.27 -1.79 5.79
C LYS A 208 -12.88 -0.40 5.31
N ALA A 209 -12.45 -0.29 4.05
CA ALA A 209 -11.84 0.92 3.51
C ALA A 209 -12.81 2.11 3.44
N TRP A 210 -14.07 1.88 3.06
CA TRP A 210 -15.00 2.98 2.87
C TRP A 210 -15.37 3.72 4.19
N PRO A 211 -15.65 3.01 5.30
CA PRO A 211 -15.74 3.66 6.61
C PRO A 211 -14.51 4.49 6.99
N GLU A 212 -13.29 4.01 6.71
CA GLU A 212 -12.04 4.73 6.99
C GLU A 212 -12.00 6.07 6.25
N ILE A 213 -12.30 6.04 4.94
CA ILE A 213 -12.36 7.23 4.08
C ILE A 213 -13.39 8.23 4.61
N LEU A 214 -14.61 7.79 4.90
CA LEU A 214 -15.68 8.66 5.41
C LEU A 214 -15.32 9.27 6.77
N SER A 215 -14.71 8.48 7.65
CA SER A 215 -14.27 8.97 8.97
C SER A 215 -13.21 10.05 8.84
N ALA A 216 -12.19 9.83 7.99
CA ALA A 216 -11.15 10.81 7.74
C ALA A 216 -11.69 12.11 7.12
N PHE A 217 -12.60 12.01 6.15
CA PHE A 217 -13.21 13.18 5.51
C PHE A 217 -14.06 14.02 6.47
N ARG A 218 -14.78 13.35 7.38
CA ARG A 218 -15.53 14.05 8.45
C ARG A 218 -14.59 14.72 9.44
N ALA A 219 -13.47 14.09 9.80
CA ALA A 219 -12.47 14.69 10.68
C ALA A 219 -11.81 15.93 10.06
N LEU A 220 -11.70 15.99 8.73
CA LEU A 220 -11.14 17.12 7.99
C LEU A 220 -12.18 18.15 7.51
N ASP A 221 -13.47 17.91 7.74
CA ASP A 221 -14.57 18.73 7.21
C ASP A 221 -14.51 18.95 5.69
N LEU A 222 -14.16 17.91 4.93
CA LEU A 222 -14.02 17.96 3.46
C LEU A 222 -15.29 17.59 2.69
N GLY A 223 -16.38 17.26 3.40
CA GLY A 223 -17.63 16.82 2.78
C GLY A 223 -17.56 15.40 2.19
N ASP A 224 -18.18 15.20 1.03
CA ASP A 224 -18.27 13.90 0.35
C ASP A 224 -16.90 13.52 -0.27
N PRO A 225 -16.33 12.33 0.05
CA PRO A 225 -15.13 11.83 -0.61
C PRO A 225 -15.16 11.85 -2.14
N PHE A 226 -16.32 11.60 -2.76
CA PHE A 226 -16.46 11.64 -4.21
C PHE A 226 -16.39 13.06 -4.81
N GLY A 227 -16.51 14.11 -3.99
CA GLY A 227 -16.24 15.48 -4.41
C GLY A 227 -14.73 15.77 -4.56
N MET A 228 -13.89 15.00 -3.86
CA MET A 228 -12.44 15.21 -3.84
C MET A 228 -11.70 14.20 -4.72
N TYR A 229 -12.03 12.91 -4.61
CA TYR A 229 -11.43 11.86 -5.42
C TYR A 229 -12.21 11.69 -6.74
N ASP A 230 -11.50 11.80 -7.86
CA ASP A 230 -12.05 11.58 -9.21
C ASP A 230 -12.25 10.08 -9.51
N ALA A 231 -11.52 9.21 -8.80
CA ALA A 231 -11.74 7.77 -8.79
C ALA A 231 -11.37 7.18 -7.43
N VAL A 232 -12.08 6.13 -7.01
CA VAL A 232 -11.76 5.36 -5.81
C VAL A 232 -11.83 3.87 -6.17
N ILE A 233 -10.78 3.12 -5.87
CA ILE A 233 -10.78 1.66 -5.99
C ILE A 233 -10.42 1.01 -4.66
N THR A 234 -11.17 -0.04 -4.32
CA THR A 234 -10.90 -0.92 -3.19
C THR A 234 -10.49 -2.29 -3.71
N ALA A 235 -10.02 -3.19 -2.85
CA ALA A 235 -9.79 -4.61 -3.22
C ALA A 235 -11.12 -5.39 -3.35
N GLY A 236 -12.19 -4.73 -3.82
CA GLY A 236 -13.49 -5.34 -4.03
C GLY A 236 -14.33 -5.48 -2.76
N GLN A 237 -15.23 -6.46 -2.76
CA GLN A 237 -16.14 -6.80 -1.67
C GLN A 237 -15.80 -8.17 -1.08
N THR A 238 -16.19 -8.36 0.18
CA THR A 238 -16.03 -9.64 0.87
C THR A 238 -16.81 -10.73 0.13
N PHE A 239 -16.12 -11.83 -0.17
CA PHE A 239 -16.68 -12.94 -0.91
C PHE A 239 -17.27 -14.00 0.04
N HIS A 240 -18.50 -14.44 -0.26
CA HIS A 240 -19.20 -15.47 0.51
C HIS A 240 -19.88 -16.46 -0.44
N PRO A 241 -20.06 -17.72 -0.04
CA PRO A 241 -20.84 -18.66 -0.83
C PRO A 241 -22.26 -18.14 -1.09
N GLY A 242 -22.72 -18.23 -2.34
CA GLY A 242 -24.08 -17.83 -2.72
C GLY A 242 -24.26 -16.36 -3.14
N GLN A 243 -23.17 -15.59 -3.25
CA GLN A 243 -23.19 -14.24 -3.81
C GLN A 243 -22.18 -14.07 -4.96
N ALA A 244 -22.44 -13.10 -5.84
CA ALA A 244 -21.44 -12.66 -6.80
C ALA A 244 -20.27 -11.99 -6.05
N GLY A 245 -19.04 -12.29 -6.45
CA GLY A 245 -17.83 -11.73 -5.87
C GLY A 245 -17.05 -10.85 -6.83
N THR A 246 -16.08 -10.13 -6.29
CA THR A 246 -15.05 -9.41 -7.04
C THR A 246 -13.70 -10.09 -6.86
N LEU A 247 -12.73 -9.79 -7.74
CA LEU A 247 -11.34 -10.07 -7.41
C LEU A 247 -10.97 -9.25 -6.16
N GLY A 248 -10.51 -9.94 -5.12
CA GLY A 248 -10.15 -9.34 -3.84
C GLY A 248 -8.80 -9.85 -3.37
N GLU A 249 -8.77 -10.57 -2.24
CA GLU A 249 -7.60 -11.07 -1.49
C GLU A 249 -6.43 -11.65 -2.31
N LEU A 250 -6.68 -12.23 -3.49
CA LEU A 250 -5.63 -12.79 -4.36
C LEU A 250 -5.03 -11.81 -5.36
N SER A 251 -5.70 -10.68 -5.61
CA SER A 251 -5.32 -9.68 -6.61
C SER A 251 -4.88 -8.31 -6.04
N PRO A 252 -4.70 -8.07 -4.72
CA PRO A 252 -4.30 -6.77 -4.24
C PRO A 252 -2.80 -6.54 -4.49
N LYS A 253 -2.27 -5.43 -3.98
CA LYS A 253 -0.84 -5.12 -4.03
C LYS A 253 -0.02 -6.32 -3.52
N PRO A 254 1.06 -6.74 -4.21
CA PRO A 254 1.83 -5.97 -5.18
C PRO A 254 1.40 -6.10 -6.65
N HIS A 255 0.28 -6.78 -6.95
CA HIS A 255 -0.21 -6.84 -8.32
C HIS A 255 -0.59 -5.45 -8.84
N PRO A 256 -0.42 -5.14 -10.14
CA PRO A 256 -0.58 -3.78 -10.67
C PRO A 256 -2.04 -3.31 -10.78
N TRP A 257 -2.99 -4.22 -10.62
CA TRP A 257 -4.36 -4.04 -11.10
C TRP A 257 -5.09 -2.85 -10.48
N LEU A 258 -4.94 -2.62 -9.18
CA LEU A 258 -5.63 -1.52 -8.50
C LEU A 258 -5.18 -0.15 -9.03
N TYR A 259 -3.87 0.06 -9.22
CA TYR A 259 -3.35 1.31 -9.79
C TYR A 259 -3.63 1.43 -11.29
N ALA A 260 -3.48 0.33 -12.04
CA ALA A 260 -3.73 0.31 -13.48
C ALA A 260 -5.21 0.60 -13.80
N GLU A 261 -6.14 -0.03 -13.08
CA GLU A 261 -7.59 0.16 -13.25
C GLU A 261 -8.00 1.58 -12.89
N THR A 262 -7.52 2.11 -11.75
CA THR A 262 -7.78 3.49 -11.35
C THR A 262 -7.33 4.48 -12.41
N ALA A 263 -6.09 4.35 -12.91
CA ALA A 263 -5.57 5.27 -13.91
C ALA A 263 -6.29 5.14 -15.27
N ARG A 264 -6.42 3.91 -15.78
CA ARG A 264 -6.90 3.65 -17.14
C ARG A 264 -8.41 3.77 -17.26
N ILE A 265 -9.14 3.18 -16.32
CA ILE A 265 -10.60 3.09 -16.36
C ILE A 265 -11.21 4.21 -15.51
N GLY A 266 -10.78 4.34 -14.25
CA GLY A 266 -11.33 5.35 -13.33
C GLY A 266 -11.08 6.79 -13.78
N LEU A 267 -9.84 7.12 -14.15
CA LEU A 267 -9.45 8.47 -14.55
C LEU A 267 -9.44 8.70 -16.07
N GLY A 268 -9.60 7.64 -16.86
CA GLY A 268 -9.62 7.68 -18.33
C GLY A 268 -8.27 8.03 -18.97
N LEU A 269 -7.15 7.74 -18.30
CA LEU A 269 -5.81 8.11 -18.77
C LEU A 269 -5.28 7.08 -19.77
N SER A 270 -4.53 7.56 -20.76
CA SER A 270 -3.88 6.69 -21.76
C SER A 270 -2.44 6.35 -21.35
N THR A 271 -1.90 5.28 -21.92
CA THR A 271 -0.53 4.82 -21.60
C THR A 271 0.53 5.86 -21.97
N GLU A 272 0.28 6.71 -22.97
CA GLU A 272 1.15 7.82 -23.35
C GLU A 272 1.28 8.87 -22.25
N LYS A 273 0.26 8.98 -21.39
CA LYS A 273 0.25 9.91 -20.24
C LYS A 273 0.95 9.36 -19.00
N ARG A 274 1.43 8.11 -19.00
CA ARG A 274 2.00 7.46 -17.81
C ARG A 274 3.11 8.27 -17.10
N ARG A 275 3.90 9.05 -17.86
CA ARG A 275 4.96 9.90 -17.30
C ARG A 275 4.44 11.15 -16.59
N ARG A 276 3.17 11.51 -16.80
CA ARG A 276 2.44 12.56 -16.08
C ARG A 276 1.62 12.01 -14.91
N VAL A 277 1.70 10.71 -14.64
CA VAL A 277 0.99 10.03 -13.55
C VAL A 277 2.01 9.56 -12.53
N VAL A 278 1.65 9.71 -11.25
CA VAL A 278 2.50 9.29 -10.15
C VAL A 278 1.67 8.62 -9.07
N GLY A 279 2.19 7.53 -8.52
CA GLY A 279 1.63 6.87 -7.36
C GLY A 279 2.33 7.30 -6.06
N ILE A 280 1.60 7.35 -4.96
CA ILE A 280 2.12 7.69 -3.62
C ILE A 280 1.81 6.54 -2.66
N GLU A 281 2.84 6.05 -1.98
CA GLU A 281 2.79 4.88 -1.09
C GLU A 281 3.76 5.00 0.09
N ASP A 282 3.44 4.30 1.19
CA ASP A 282 4.35 4.06 2.31
C ASP A 282 4.82 2.59 2.38
N SER A 283 4.26 1.72 1.53
CA SER A 283 4.52 0.27 1.56
C SER A 283 5.30 -0.26 0.35
N ALA A 284 6.07 -1.32 0.58
CA ALA A 284 6.84 -1.99 -0.46
C ALA A 284 5.95 -2.63 -1.54
N ALA A 285 4.86 -3.28 -1.10
CA ALA A 285 3.92 -3.93 -1.98
C ALA A 285 3.26 -2.92 -2.92
N GLY A 286 2.91 -1.75 -2.39
CA GLY A 286 2.35 -0.68 -3.18
C GLY A 286 3.32 -0.02 -4.14
N VAL A 287 4.55 0.27 -3.70
CA VAL A 287 5.61 0.76 -4.60
C VAL A 287 5.81 -0.19 -5.79
N ILE A 288 5.88 -1.49 -5.54
CA ILE A 288 5.97 -2.50 -6.59
C ILE A 288 4.72 -2.45 -7.49
N SER A 289 3.53 -2.37 -6.90
CA SER A 289 2.26 -2.31 -7.65
C SER A 289 2.21 -1.10 -8.59
N ILE A 290 2.59 0.09 -8.12
CA ILE A 290 2.69 1.32 -8.92
C ILE A 290 3.67 1.14 -10.09
N ARG A 291 4.87 0.60 -9.80
CA ARG A 291 5.89 0.37 -10.82
C ARG A 291 5.46 -0.66 -11.86
N LEU A 292 4.78 -1.74 -11.43
CA LEU A 292 4.22 -2.74 -12.35
C LEU A 292 3.05 -2.19 -13.18
N ALA A 293 2.30 -1.24 -12.64
CA ALA A 293 1.30 -0.49 -13.40
C ALA A 293 1.93 0.51 -14.40
N GLY A 294 3.25 0.71 -14.33
CA GLY A 294 4.03 1.52 -15.26
C GLY A 294 4.11 3.00 -14.89
N PHE A 295 3.87 3.35 -13.62
CA PHE A 295 3.92 4.72 -13.12
C PHE A 295 5.12 4.95 -12.19
N ALA A 296 5.56 6.20 -12.09
CA ALA A 296 6.55 6.58 -11.10
C ALA A 296 5.94 6.46 -9.69
N ALA A 297 6.74 6.05 -8.71
CA ALA A 297 6.32 5.94 -7.31
C ALA A 297 7.05 7.00 -6.47
N LEU A 298 6.31 7.74 -5.66
CA LEU A 298 6.82 8.56 -4.56
C LEU A 298 6.53 7.84 -3.25
N GLY A 299 7.53 7.84 -2.37
CA GLY A 299 7.41 7.29 -1.03
C GLY A 299 7.00 8.36 -0.03
N VAL A 300 6.15 8.02 0.92
CA VAL A 300 6.03 8.74 2.18
C VAL A 300 6.63 7.90 3.31
N THR A 301 7.34 8.54 4.24
CA THR A 301 7.90 7.84 5.40
C THR A 301 6.80 7.33 6.32
N GLY A 302 7.04 6.22 7.01
CA GLY A 302 6.12 5.67 8.03
C GLY A 302 5.89 4.17 7.89
N GLY A 303 5.88 3.68 6.65
CA GLY A 303 5.73 2.25 6.35
C GLY A 303 7.06 1.51 6.20
N ASN A 304 7.07 0.52 5.30
CA ASN A 304 8.15 -0.48 5.21
C ASN A 304 9.03 -0.38 3.95
N ILE A 305 8.95 0.71 3.18
CA ILE A 305 9.74 0.91 1.95
C ILE A 305 11.25 0.73 2.19
N ARG A 306 11.81 1.37 3.23
CA ARG A 306 13.25 1.29 3.53
C ARG A 306 13.68 -0.08 4.02
N SER A 307 12.92 -0.66 4.96
CA SER A 307 13.24 -1.95 5.57
C SER A 307 13.09 -3.12 4.60
N SER A 308 12.14 -3.03 3.65
CA SER A 308 11.97 -4.00 2.57
C SER A 308 13.01 -3.92 1.46
N GLY A 309 13.77 -2.80 1.39
CA GLY A 309 14.82 -2.60 0.39
C GLY A 309 14.34 -2.08 -0.96
N VAL A 310 13.07 -1.69 -1.11
CA VAL A 310 12.55 -1.19 -2.40
C VAL A 310 12.77 0.30 -2.64
N LEU A 311 13.49 0.99 -1.75
CA LEU A 311 13.83 2.42 -1.90
C LEU A 311 14.38 2.78 -3.30
N PRO A 312 15.27 1.98 -3.95
CA PRO A 312 15.74 2.28 -5.30
C PRO A 312 14.65 2.26 -6.40
N LEU A 313 13.45 1.76 -6.11
CA LEU A 313 12.32 1.79 -7.05
C LEU A 313 11.54 3.11 -7.00
N LEU A 314 11.78 3.95 -5.99
CA LEU A 314 11.16 5.26 -5.88
C LEU A 314 11.80 6.28 -6.83
N GLN A 315 10.97 7.20 -7.31
CA GLN A 315 11.45 8.45 -7.89
C GLN A 315 12.04 9.35 -6.80
N GLN A 316 11.36 9.47 -5.65
CA GLN A 316 11.79 10.23 -4.48
C GLN A 316 10.97 9.80 -3.25
N GLU A 317 11.49 10.01 -2.04
CA GLU A 317 10.78 9.82 -0.77
C GLU A 317 10.67 11.16 -0.03
N PHE A 318 9.56 11.35 0.68
CA PHE A 318 9.23 12.58 1.41
C PHE A 318 8.77 12.28 2.84
N GLY A 319 8.89 13.26 3.73
CA GLY A 319 8.43 13.14 5.11
C GLY A 319 6.91 13.33 5.25
N SER A 320 6.28 14.04 4.31
CA SER A 320 4.85 14.35 4.32
C SER A 320 4.28 14.52 2.91
N LEU A 321 2.95 14.48 2.80
CA LEU A 321 2.24 14.66 1.52
C LEU A 321 2.47 16.07 0.94
N THR A 322 2.42 17.11 1.77
CA THR A 322 2.54 18.51 1.32
C THR A 322 3.93 18.84 0.78
N GLU A 323 4.99 18.19 1.26
CA GLU A 323 6.34 18.31 0.70
C GLU A 323 6.45 17.82 -0.75
N MET A 324 5.51 16.98 -1.21
CA MET A 324 5.49 16.47 -2.59
C MET A 324 4.95 17.52 -3.58
N LEU A 325 4.16 18.49 -3.12
CA LEU A 325 3.43 19.43 -3.97
C LEU A 325 4.34 20.17 -4.97
N PRO A 326 5.52 20.70 -4.61
CA PRO A 326 6.38 21.39 -5.58
C PRO A 326 6.80 20.49 -6.75
N LEU A 327 7.11 19.21 -6.48
CA LEU A 327 7.46 18.25 -7.53
C LEU A 327 6.24 17.96 -8.42
N LEU A 328 5.09 17.69 -7.80
CA LEU A 328 3.84 17.36 -8.50
C LEU A 328 3.37 18.50 -9.39
N LEU A 329 3.54 19.74 -8.95
CA LEU A 329 3.08 20.95 -9.66
C LEU A 329 4.13 21.51 -10.63
N GLY A 330 5.31 20.88 -10.73
CA GLY A 330 6.39 21.35 -11.62
C GLY A 330 7.07 22.63 -11.13
N GLU A 331 6.99 22.91 -9.84
CA GLU A 331 7.60 24.08 -9.17
C GLU A 331 9.00 23.76 -8.62
N ALA A 332 9.35 22.46 -8.53
CA ALA A 332 10.70 22.01 -8.20
C ALA A 332 11.63 22.04 -9.43
N GLY A 333 12.89 22.47 -9.24
CA GLY A 333 13.96 22.29 -10.23
C GLY A 333 14.21 20.79 -10.53
N PRO A 334 14.97 20.45 -11.59
CA PRO A 334 15.21 19.04 -11.95
C PRO A 334 15.74 18.25 -10.74
N ALA A 335 15.00 17.23 -10.33
CA ALA A 335 15.33 16.41 -9.17
C ALA A 335 16.72 15.77 -9.37
N ALA A 336 17.62 15.95 -8.39
CA ALA A 336 18.80 15.12 -8.29
C ALA A 336 18.33 13.69 -8.01
N ALA A 337 18.69 12.75 -8.88
CA ALA A 337 18.51 11.33 -8.60
C ALA A 337 19.26 10.99 -7.30
N PHE A 338 18.70 10.08 -6.49
CA PHE A 338 19.29 9.58 -5.24
C PHE A 338 20.83 9.53 -5.31
N GLU A 339 21.50 10.44 -4.59
CA GLU A 339 22.86 10.19 -4.14
C GLU A 339 22.75 9.19 -2.99
N ALA A 340 23.25 7.99 -3.24
CA ALA A 340 23.29 6.89 -2.28
C ALA A 340 24.32 7.16 -1.17
#